data_AF-A0A9W9MPU5-F1
#
_entry.id   AF-A0A9W9MPU5-F1
#
_cell.length_a   1.000
_cell.length_b   1.000
_cell.length_c   1.000
_cell.angle_alpha   90.00
_cell.angle_beta   90.00
_cell.angle_gamma   90.00
#
_symmetry.space_group_name_H-M   'P 1'
#
loop_
_entity.id
_entity.type
_entity.pdbx_description
1 polymer ?
#
loop_
_entity_poly.entity_id
_entity_poly.type
_entity_poly.pdbx_seq_one_letter_code
_entity_poly.pdbx_strand_id
1 'polypeptide(L)'
;MSFLSLPLEIHQRIISYLLSNRDVAALSVQCRTLHSMCDMATRKKYHRISVSSAEEDIDRSFDLLMDILKRPNLGTYVRHVECCNATYRRMGYKEAKFQRDLSEEEMNLVRKAVRKGGFTAREERVVNMLMQRMEKTATFTYQQRESIGTFVTQALTAILIVVSPNVVSMAMTHPAGFISNVIDFPLAEFLRQANASPENKPYLRNLRSVYIINKNDDTWSDSRYYVPLDFSGCLRFFDNLLSIDSVRVDVMEEDENEELQFKEKCSNISNISIRHSSVGSLYLATLIWSCKVLREFQYSIGGRAASNDGGYSAFSPKVFIKVLCAHKETLEILDVDAEDEIHVFEISDEEDRDERFNENGSPFEYGIDDETSAFYKSIWTYSGSLKEFVALKRLSLGINFLLYFAAGVSGEPYKKKKGKSNLVDCLPVGLEYLCVRGYQKGENEEHDEQMDALMVFYKSGTSQLKEVKGVDKVIHNAETVQYPDDNPHLLWSLSEMGYESD
;
A
#
# COMPACT_ATOMS: atom_id res chain seq x y z
N MET A 1 12.21 -43.20 1.45
CA MET A 1 12.94 -42.74 0.25
C MET A 1 13.70 -41.46 0.63
N SER A 2 14.97 -41.35 0.24
CA SER A 2 15.80 -40.18 0.57
C SER A 2 15.53 -39.06 -0.43
N PHE A 3 15.55 -37.80 0.00
CA PHE A 3 15.44 -36.67 -0.94
C PHE A 3 16.52 -36.78 -2.02
N LEU A 4 17.75 -37.14 -1.67
CA LEU A 4 18.88 -37.29 -2.58
C LEU A 4 18.75 -38.44 -3.60
N SER A 5 17.77 -39.35 -3.44
CA SER A 5 17.51 -40.41 -4.41
C SER A 5 16.53 -40.00 -5.51
N LEU A 6 16.01 -38.76 -5.49
CA LEU A 6 15.16 -38.23 -6.56
C LEU A 6 16.01 -37.85 -7.80
N PRO A 7 15.42 -37.83 -9.01
CA PRO A 7 16.07 -37.27 -10.19
C PRO A 7 16.41 -35.78 -10.04
N LEU A 8 17.48 -35.34 -10.70
CA LEU A 8 18.00 -33.97 -10.63
C LEU A 8 16.95 -32.93 -11.03
N GLU A 9 16.10 -33.25 -11.99
CA GLU A 9 15.02 -32.40 -12.49
C GLU A 9 13.94 -32.18 -11.42
N ILE A 10 13.68 -33.21 -10.60
CA ILE A 10 12.72 -33.13 -9.49
C ILE A 10 13.28 -32.26 -8.36
N HIS A 11 14.56 -32.42 -8.03
CA HIS A 11 15.23 -31.51 -7.09
C HIS A 11 15.18 -30.07 -7.57
N GLN A 12 15.57 -29.78 -8.82
CA GLN A 12 15.53 -28.42 -9.37
C GLN A 12 14.12 -27.81 -9.27
N ARG A 13 13.10 -28.61 -9.56
CA ARG A 13 11.70 -28.20 -9.43
C ARG A 13 11.30 -27.95 -7.98
N ILE A 14 11.71 -28.78 -7.03
CA ILE A 14 11.43 -28.54 -5.60
C ILE A 14 12.15 -27.29 -5.09
N ILE A 15 13.42 -27.11 -5.44
CA ILE A 15 14.22 -25.96 -5.02
C ILE A 15 13.69 -24.67 -5.67
N SER A 16 13.11 -24.70 -6.87
CA SER A 16 12.50 -23.51 -7.50
C SER A 16 11.20 -23.07 -6.82
N TYR A 17 10.50 -23.98 -6.13
CA TYR A 17 9.34 -23.67 -5.28
C TYR A 17 9.71 -23.12 -3.89
N LEU A 18 10.96 -23.24 -3.45
CA LEU A 18 11.40 -22.57 -2.24
C LEU A 18 11.35 -21.06 -2.45
N LEU A 19 10.53 -20.38 -1.65
CA LEU A 19 10.28 -18.94 -1.76
C LEU A 19 11.38 -18.11 -1.09
N SER A 20 11.99 -18.65 -0.03
CA SER A 20 12.99 -17.99 0.80
C SER A 20 14.40 -18.32 0.33
N ASN A 21 15.20 -17.28 0.01
CA ASN A 21 16.63 -17.46 -0.27
C ASN A 21 17.38 -18.02 0.95
N ARG A 22 16.88 -17.80 2.17
CA ARG A 22 17.44 -18.40 3.40
C ARG A 22 17.23 -19.90 3.42
N ASP A 23 16.06 -20.37 3.01
CA ASP A 23 15.74 -21.81 3.00
C ASP A 23 16.53 -22.51 1.90
N VAL A 24 16.67 -21.86 0.74
CA VAL A 24 17.52 -22.33 -0.35
C VAL A 24 19.00 -22.35 0.10
N ALA A 25 19.46 -21.33 0.80
CA ALA A 25 20.81 -21.30 1.37
C ALA A 25 21.02 -22.44 2.39
N ALA A 26 20.07 -22.65 3.30
CA ALA A 26 20.10 -23.72 4.28
C ALA A 26 20.14 -25.10 3.60
N LEU A 27 19.39 -25.29 2.51
CA LEU A 27 19.42 -26.49 1.69
C LEU A 27 20.75 -26.65 0.96
N SER A 28 21.32 -25.56 0.44
CA SER A 28 22.60 -25.55 -0.29
C SER A 28 23.77 -26.00 0.59
N VAL A 29 23.68 -25.81 1.91
CA VAL A 29 24.73 -26.21 2.86
C VAL A 29 24.66 -27.69 3.22
N GLN A 30 23.51 -28.36 2.97
CA GLN A 30 23.31 -29.76 3.38
C GLN A 30 24.24 -30.72 2.63
N CYS A 31 24.50 -30.51 1.34
CA CYS A 31 25.48 -31.29 0.59
C CYS A 31 25.95 -30.59 -0.69
N ARG A 32 27.08 -31.04 -1.25
CA ARG A 32 27.68 -30.46 -2.47
C ARG A 32 26.75 -30.53 -3.69
N THR A 33 25.97 -31.60 -3.82
CA THR A 33 25.00 -31.75 -4.91
C THR A 33 23.97 -30.63 -4.84
N LEU A 34 23.31 -30.45 -3.70
CA LEU A 34 22.32 -29.39 -3.51
C LEU A 34 22.94 -27.99 -3.60
N HIS A 35 24.17 -27.81 -3.12
CA HIS A 35 24.93 -26.57 -3.29
C HIS A 35 25.00 -26.15 -4.76
N SER A 36 25.40 -27.08 -5.64
CA SER A 36 25.52 -26.82 -7.08
C SER A 36 24.17 -26.56 -7.75
N MET A 37 23.08 -27.12 -7.21
CA MET A 37 21.73 -26.98 -7.78
C MET A 37 21.01 -25.72 -7.33
N CYS A 38 21.37 -25.17 -6.18
CA CYS A 38 20.75 -23.97 -5.64
C CYS A 38 21.14 -22.71 -6.42
N ASP A 39 22.31 -22.68 -7.07
CA ASP A 39 22.81 -21.56 -7.86
C ASP A 39 22.50 -20.18 -7.23
N MET A 40 23.01 -19.99 -6.01
CA MET A 40 22.68 -18.84 -5.17
C MET A 40 23.05 -17.51 -5.80
N ALA A 41 24.12 -17.46 -6.61
CA ALA A 41 24.55 -16.25 -7.29
C ALA A 41 23.54 -15.82 -8.35
N THR A 42 23.10 -16.73 -9.22
CA THR A 42 22.07 -16.46 -10.22
C THR A 42 20.73 -16.13 -9.56
N ARG A 43 20.31 -16.88 -8.54
CA ARG A 43 19.09 -16.57 -7.80
C ARG A 43 19.11 -15.16 -7.23
N LYS A 44 20.21 -14.77 -6.58
CA LYS A 44 20.37 -13.41 -6.05
C LYS A 44 20.29 -12.35 -7.16
N LYS A 45 20.90 -12.62 -8.33
CA LYS A 45 20.86 -11.70 -9.50
C LYS A 45 19.44 -11.45 -10.01
N TYR A 46 18.60 -12.48 -10.11
CA TYR A 46 17.24 -12.36 -10.69
C TYR A 46 16.13 -12.20 -9.64
N HIS A 47 16.42 -12.29 -8.34
CA HIS A 47 15.40 -12.27 -7.29
C HIS A 47 14.55 -10.99 -7.28
N ARG A 48 15.22 -9.85 -7.43
CA ARG A 48 14.64 -8.50 -7.50
C ARG A 48 15.07 -7.86 -8.80
N ILE A 49 14.11 -7.43 -9.61
CA ILE A 49 14.35 -6.68 -10.84
C ILE A 49 13.76 -5.29 -10.65
N SER A 50 14.59 -4.27 -10.80
CA SER A 50 14.14 -2.87 -10.83
C SER A 50 14.32 -2.33 -12.24
N VAL A 51 13.27 -1.67 -12.75
CA VAL A 51 13.26 -1.01 -14.04
C VAL A 51 13.06 0.48 -13.79
N SER A 52 14.04 1.27 -14.24
CA SER A 52 14.02 2.73 -14.21
C SER A 52 14.31 3.26 -15.62
N SER A 53 14.05 4.54 -15.88
CA SER A 53 14.39 5.17 -17.17
C SER A 53 15.79 5.75 -17.22
N ALA A 54 16.61 5.54 -16.18
CA ALA A 54 18.02 5.91 -16.23
C ALA A 54 18.70 5.14 -17.37
N GLU A 55 19.64 5.78 -18.08
CA GLU A 55 20.13 5.26 -19.36
C GLU A 55 20.73 3.86 -19.24
N GLU A 56 21.56 3.64 -18.21
CA GLU A 56 22.19 2.35 -17.93
C GLU A 56 21.19 1.28 -17.47
N ASP A 57 20.10 1.68 -16.83
CA ASP A 57 19.12 0.77 -16.23
C ASP A 57 18.17 0.16 -17.27
N ILE A 58 17.80 0.92 -18.32
CA ILE A 58 16.93 0.40 -19.40
C ILE A 58 17.63 -0.72 -20.18
N ASP A 59 18.89 -0.51 -20.56
CA ASP A 59 19.65 -1.51 -21.30
C ASP A 59 19.90 -2.76 -20.45
N ARG A 60 20.26 -2.57 -19.17
CA ARG A 60 20.40 -3.68 -18.21
C ARG A 60 19.09 -4.46 -18.02
N SER A 61 17.96 -3.77 -17.95
CA SER A 61 16.64 -4.39 -17.81
C SER A 61 16.24 -5.18 -19.06
N PHE A 62 16.55 -4.65 -20.23
CA PHE A 62 16.35 -5.35 -21.50
C PHE A 62 17.24 -6.60 -21.61
N ASP A 63 18.50 -6.52 -21.19
CA ASP A 63 19.41 -7.67 -21.16
C ASP A 63 18.89 -8.77 -20.22
N LEU A 64 18.38 -8.40 -19.04
CA LEU A 64 17.72 -9.34 -18.12
C LEU A 64 16.50 -10.00 -18.76
N LEU A 65 15.68 -9.23 -19.49
CA LEU A 65 14.55 -9.77 -20.25
C LEU A 65 15.05 -10.80 -21.28
N MET A 66 16.05 -10.46 -22.07
CA MET A 66 16.60 -11.37 -23.09
C MET A 66 17.22 -12.63 -22.50
N ASP A 67 17.92 -12.53 -21.36
CA ASP A 67 18.43 -13.67 -20.61
C ASP A 67 17.30 -14.63 -20.21
N ILE A 68 16.19 -14.10 -19.70
CA ILE A 68 15.02 -14.91 -19.29
C ILE A 68 14.33 -15.51 -20.52
N LEU A 69 14.19 -14.75 -21.62
CA LEU A 69 13.58 -15.25 -22.85
C LEU A 69 14.38 -16.41 -23.46
N LYS A 70 15.71 -16.32 -23.45
CA LYS A 70 16.62 -17.37 -23.91
C LYS A 70 16.67 -18.55 -22.93
N ARG A 71 16.52 -18.31 -21.63
CA ARG A 71 16.55 -19.33 -20.56
C ARG A 71 15.36 -19.14 -19.59
N PRO A 72 14.16 -19.64 -19.93
CA PRO A 72 12.93 -19.38 -19.17
C PRO A 72 12.98 -19.75 -17.68
N ASN A 73 13.83 -20.71 -17.29
CA ASN A 73 14.01 -21.09 -15.89
C ASN A 73 14.48 -19.92 -15.00
N LEU A 74 15.17 -18.92 -15.54
CA LEU A 74 15.60 -17.74 -14.77
C LEU A 74 14.41 -16.91 -14.27
N GLY A 75 13.35 -16.81 -15.06
CA GLY A 75 12.13 -16.09 -14.68
C GLY A 75 11.46 -16.71 -13.45
N THR A 76 11.73 -17.98 -13.14
CA THR A 76 11.21 -18.64 -11.94
C THR A 76 11.89 -18.18 -10.65
N TYR A 77 13.02 -17.49 -10.73
CA TYR A 77 13.75 -16.94 -9.58
C TYR A 77 13.28 -15.54 -9.18
N VAL A 78 12.60 -14.83 -10.09
CA VAL A 78 12.07 -13.50 -9.83
C VAL A 78 10.96 -13.59 -8.78
N ARG A 79 11.06 -12.75 -7.75
CA ARG A 79 10.09 -12.64 -6.65
C ARG A 79 9.60 -11.21 -6.45
N HIS A 80 10.40 -10.22 -6.83
CA HIS A 80 10.07 -8.81 -6.71
C HIS A 80 10.37 -8.06 -8.01
N VAL A 81 9.46 -7.18 -8.41
CA VAL A 81 9.61 -6.32 -9.59
C VAL A 81 9.31 -4.87 -9.21
N GLU A 82 10.13 -3.93 -9.66
CA GLU A 82 9.94 -2.51 -9.42
C GLU A 82 9.86 -1.71 -10.72
N CYS A 83 9.00 -0.71 -10.75
CA CYS A 83 8.85 0.24 -11.84
C CYS A 83 8.84 1.67 -11.27
N CYS A 84 10.01 2.32 -11.24
CA CYS A 84 10.25 3.53 -10.46
C CYS A 84 10.20 4.81 -11.29
N ASN A 85 9.24 4.93 -12.22
CA ASN A 85 9.17 6.06 -13.13
C ASN A 85 7.88 6.84 -12.98
N ALA A 86 7.94 8.10 -12.53
CA ALA A 86 6.73 8.91 -12.47
C ALA A 86 6.07 9.05 -13.85
N THR A 87 4.76 8.92 -13.86
CA THR A 87 3.87 9.13 -15.00
C THR A 87 3.34 10.56 -14.95
N TYR A 88 4.21 11.55 -15.16
CA TYR A 88 3.77 12.94 -15.25
C TYR A 88 3.13 13.22 -16.63
N ARG A 89 2.40 14.34 -16.78
CA ARG A 89 1.75 14.82 -18.03
C ARG A 89 2.65 14.65 -19.24
N ARG A 90 2.38 13.63 -20.06
CA ARG A 90 3.32 13.21 -21.12
C ARG A 90 2.59 12.92 -22.42
N MET A 91 3.27 13.18 -23.52
CA MET A 91 2.71 13.02 -24.86
C MET A 91 2.46 11.53 -25.18
N GLY A 92 1.48 11.25 -26.03
CA GLY A 92 1.27 9.90 -26.55
C GLY A 92 2.54 9.34 -27.19
N TYR A 93 2.83 8.06 -26.94
CA TYR A 93 3.97 7.37 -27.54
C TYR A 93 3.90 7.40 -29.08
N LYS A 94 5.00 7.79 -29.72
CA LYS A 94 5.19 7.71 -31.17
C LYS A 94 6.24 6.66 -31.48
N GLU A 95 5.90 5.75 -32.38
CA GLU A 95 6.82 4.71 -32.82
C GLU A 95 8.03 5.32 -33.55
N ALA A 96 9.20 4.75 -33.29
CA ALA A 96 10.46 5.16 -33.88
C ALA A 96 11.16 3.96 -34.55
N LYS A 97 12.23 4.22 -35.30
CA LYS A 97 13.06 3.12 -35.83
C LYS A 97 13.64 2.29 -34.69
N PHE A 98 13.75 0.98 -34.86
CA PHE A 98 14.38 0.12 -33.87
C PHE A 98 15.83 0.55 -33.63
N GLN A 99 16.22 0.54 -32.36
CA GLN A 99 17.54 0.98 -31.92
C GLN A 99 18.40 -0.18 -31.42
N ARG A 100 17.80 -1.36 -31.23
CA ARG A 100 18.47 -2.61 -30.90
C ARG A 100 18.52 -3.51 -32.14
N ASP A 101 19.63 -4.20 -32.31
CA ASP A 101 19.80 -5.20 -33.36
C ASP A 101 19.55 -6.58 -32.73
N LEU A 102 18.45 -7.22 -33.13
CA LEU A 102 18.11 -8.59 -32.73
C LEU A 102 18.08 -9.48 -33.96
N SER A 103 18.46 -10.75 -33.80
CA SER A 103 18.18 -11.77 -34.80
C SER A 103 16.68 -12.04 -34.93
N GLU A 104 16.24 -12.63 -36.05
CA GLU A 104 14.84 -13.02 -36.25
C GLU A 104 14.33 -13.99 -35.16
N GLU A 105 15.20 -14.87 -34.67
CA GLU A 105 14.87 -15.80 -33.59
C GLU A 105 14.62 -15.07 -32.27
N GLU A 106 15.47 -14.11 -31.91
CA GLU A 106 15.32 -13.27 -30.72
C GLU A 106 14.08 -12.38 -30.82
N MET A 107 13.83 -11.79 -31.99
CA MET A 107 12.64 -10.99 -32.25
C MET A 107 11.36 -11.82 -32.07
N ASN A 108 11.37 -13.08 -32.51
CA ASN A 108 10.26 -14.00 -32.30
C ASN A 108 10.03 -14.33 -30.81
N LEU A 109 11.09 -14.44 -30.01
CA LEU A 109 10.96 -14.61 -28.55
C LEU A 109 10.28 -13.40 -27.90
N VAL A 110 10.69 -12.19 -28.28
CA VAL A 110 10.09 -10.93 -27.79
C VAL A 110 8.61 -10.86 -28.17
N ARG A 111 8.27 -11.03 -29.45
CA ARG A 111 6.87 -11.04 -29.93
C ARG A 111 6.00 -12.07 -29.22
N LYS A 112 6.53 -13.29 -29.00
CA LYS A 112 5.81 -14.34 -28.27
C LYS A 112 5.51 -13.93 -26.82
N ALA A 113 6.44 -13.27 -26.14
CA ALA A 113 6.24 -12.76 -24.79
C ALA A 113 5.22 -11.62 -24.75
N VAL A 114 5.28 -10.69 -25.71
CA VAL A 114 4.31 -9.59 -25.88
C VAL A 114 2.89 -10.14 -26.10
N ARG A 115 2.73 -11.11 -27.00
CA ARG A 115 1.44 -11.80 -27.23
C ARG A 115 0.94 -12.51 -25.97
N LYS A 116 1.83 -13.19 -25.24
CA LYS A 116 1.50 -13.87 -23.97
C LYS A 116 0.99 -12.89 -22.91
N GLY A 117 1.48 -11.65 -22.93
CA GLY A 117 1.02 -10.55 -22.06
C GLY A 117 -0.37 -10.00 -22.40
N GLY A 118 -0.97 -10.39 -23.53
CA GLY A 118 -2.28 -9.91 -23.97
C GLY A 118 -2.24 -8.73 -24.93
N PHE A 119 -1.05 -8.28 -25.37
CA PHE A 119 -0.89 -7.13 -26.25
C PHE A 119 -1.09 -7.43 -27.74
N THR A 120 -1.95 -8.38 -28.12
CA THR A 120 -2.10 -8.82 -29.52
C THR A 120 -2.52 -7.69 -30.47
N ALA A 121 -3.39 -6.78 -30.03
CA ALA A 121 -3.82 -5.63 -30.82
C ALA A 121 -2.77 -4.51 -30.92
N ARG A 122 -1.74 -4.53 -30.06
CA ARG A 122 -0.72 -3.49 -29.93
C ARG A 122 0.70 -4.07 -29.96
N GLU A 123 0.84 -5.24 -30.56
CA GLU A 123 2.08 -6.03 -30.49
C GLU A 123 3.26 -5.21 -31.02
N GLU A 124 3.14 -4.67 -32.22
CA GLU A 124 4.22 -3.89 -32.85
C GLU A 124 4.55 -2.63 -32.05
N ARG A 125 3.56 -1.99 -31.42
CA ARG A 125 3.77 -0.81 -30.56
C ARG A 125 4.59 -1.16 -29.32
N VAL A 126 4.24 -2.25 -28.63
CA VAL A 126 4.97 -2.70 -27.43
C VAL A 126 6.36 -3.22 -27.80
N VAL A 127 6.48 -3.96 -28.92
CA VAL A 127 7.80 -4.35 -29.46
C VAL A 127 8.62 -3.10 -29.77
N ASN A 128 8.05 -2.08 -30.40
CA ASN A 128 8.74 -0.83 -30.69
C ASN A 128 9.32 -0.19 -29.43
N MET A 129 8.55 -0.16 -28.33
CA MET A 129 9.00 0.35 -27.02
C MET A 129 10.20 -0.45 -26.50
N LEU A 130 10.12 -1.78 -26.49
CA LEU A 130 11.21 -2.65 -26.03
C LEU A 130 12.50 -2.48 -26.87
N MET A 131 12.35 -2.10 -28.13
CA MET A 131 13.46 -1.90 -29.07
C MET A 131 14.12 -0.51 -28.99
N GLN A 132 13.68 0.38 -28.09
CA GLN A 132 14.31 1.69 -27.88
C GLN A 132 15.45 1.63 -26.85
N ARG A 133 16.43 2.52 -27.02
CA ARG A 133 17.49 2.84 -26.04
C ARG A 133 17.35 4.28 -25.58
N MET A 134 17.77 4.59 -24.36
CA MET A 134 17.72 5.98 -23.86
C MET A 134 18.87 6.85 -24.36
N GLU A 135 20.06 6.30 -24.63
CA GLU A 135 21.23 7.07 -25.10
C GLU A 135 20.95 7.90 -26.35
N LYS A 136 20.10 7.40 -27.27
CA LYS A 136 19.75 8.07 -28.53
C LYS A 136 18.61 9.08 -28.39
N THR A 137 18.10 9.30 -27.17
CA THR A 137 17.07 10.28 -26.85
C THR A 137 17.63 11.62 -26.37
N ALA A 138 18.97 11.76 -26.29
CA ALA A 138 19.65 12.97 -25.81
C ALA A 138 19.32 14.24 -26.61
N THR A 139 18.88 14.12 -27.86
CA THR A 139 18.46 15.25 -28.71
C THR A 139 17.01 15.68 -28.50
N PHE A 140 16.21 14.91 -27.75
CA PHE A 140 14.83 15.26 -27.47
C PHE A 140 14.71 16.29 -26.34
N THR A 141 13.58 16.98 -26.30
CA THR A 141 13.27 17.82 -25.13
C THR A 141 13.15 16.94 -23.89
N TYR A 142 13.45 17.50 -22.72
CA TYR A 142 13.35 16.80 -21.44
C TYR A 142 12.04 16.03 -21.30
N GLN A 143 10.90 16.69 -21.54
CA GLN A 143 9.55 16.12 -21.49
C GLN A 143 9.34 14.94 -22.46
N GLN A 144 9.92 15.00 -23.67
CA GLN A 144 9.81 13.92 -24.65
C GLN A 144 10.62 12.70 -24.23
N ARG A 145 11.86 12.92 -23.77
CA ARG A 145 12.75 11.86 -23.28
C ARG A 145 12.14 11.13 -22.09
N GLU A 146 11.62 11.90 -21.16
CA GLU A 146 10.86 11.43 -20.02
C GLU A 146 9.61 10.61 -20.42
N SER A 147 8.81 11.10 -21.36
CA SER A 147 7.65 10.36 -21.92
C SER A 147 8.07 8.99 -22.45
N ILE A 148 9.08 8.96 -23.32
CA ILE A 148 9.58 7.73 -23.93
C ILE A 148 10.10 6.78 -22.85
N GLY A 149 10.89 7.30 -21.90
CA GLY A 149 11.41 6.53 -20.76
C GLY A 149 10.30 5.82 -20.01
N THR A 150 9.22 6.52 -19.63
CA THR A 150 8.07 5.91 -18.94
C THR A 150 7.43 4.79 -19.76
N PHE A 151 7.20 4.98 -21.06
CA PHE A 151 6.61 3.93 -21.92
C PHE A 151 7.52 2.70 -22.02
N VAL A 152 8.83 2.91 -22.18
CA VAL A 152 9.82 1.83 -22.30
C VAL A 152 9.94 1.07 -20.98
N THR A 153 10.08 1.77 -19.86
CA THR A 153 10.11 1.17 -18.51
C THR A 153 8.85 0.36 -18.25
N GLN A 154 7.67 0.91 -18.51
CA GLN A 154 6.41 0.19 -18.29
C GLN A 154 6.26 -1.04 -19.19
N ALA A 155 6.65 -0.94 -20.46
CA ALA A 155 6.64 -2.08 -21.38
C ALA A 155 7.60 -3.19 -20.91
N LEU A 156 8.83 -2.82 -20.52
CA LEU A 156 9.81 -3.75 -19.97
C LEU A 156 9.29 -4.44 -18.72
N THR A 157 8.79 -3.68 -17.76
CA THR A 157 8.19 -4.21 -16.52
C THR A 157 7.06 -5.18 -16.81
N ALA A 158 6.12 -4.82 -17.67
CA ALA A 158 4.99 -5.69 -18.03
C ALA A 158 5.47 -7.03 -18.60
N ILE A 159 6.41 -7.01 -19.54
CA ILE A 159 6.91 -8.25 -20.17
C ILE A 159 7.77 -9.06 -19.19
N LEU A 160 8.57 -8.41 -18.34
CA LEU A 160 9.32 -9.08 -17.27
C LEU A 160 8.39 -9.84 -16.32
N ILE A 161 7.24 -9.27 -15.96
CA ILE A 161 6.20 -9.95 -15.17
C ILE A 161 5.64 -11.15 -15.94
N VAL A 162 5.34 -11.02 -17.23
CA VAL A 162 4.78 -12.10 -18.09
C VAL A 162 5.69 -13.32 -18.15
N VAL A 163 7.01 -13.11 -18.13
CA VAL A 163 8.02 -14.18 -18.14
C VAL A 163 8.43 -14.65 -16.74
N SER A 164 7.85 -14.06 -15.68
CA SER A 164 8.19 -14.32 -14.29
C SER A 164 6.95 -14.80 -13.49
N PRO A 165 6.63 -16.11 -13.51
CA PRO A 165 5.37 -16.62 -12.95
C PRO A 165 5.27 -16.55 -11.43
N ASN A 166 6.39 -16.33 -10.74
CA ASN A 166 6.49 -16.43 -9.28
C ASN A 166 6.73 -15.08 -8.60
N VAL A 167 6.37 -13.97 -9.23
CA VAL A 167 6.38 -12.65 -8.58
C VAL A 167 5.43 -12.67 -7.39
N VAL A 168 5.95 -12.30 -6.22
CA VAL A 168 5.23 -12.27 -4.93
C VAL A 168 5.01 -10.85 -4.44
N SER A 169 5.87 -9.91 -4.81
CA SER A 169 5.73 -8.50 -4.43
C SER A 169 6.10 -7.58 -5.59
N MET A 170 5.58 -6.36 -5.55
CA MET A 170 5.81 -5.36 -6.58
C MET A 170 5.87 -3.97 -5.96
N ALA A 171 6.70 -3.09 -6.49
CA ALA A 171 6.66 -1.67 -6.20
C ALA A 171 6.52 -0.86 -7.50
N MET A 172 5.67 0.16 -7.52
CA MET A 172 5.53 1.01 -8.70
C MET A 172 5.05 2.41 -8.35
N THR A 173 5.45 3.39 -9.15
CA THR A 173 4.74 4.67 -9.25
C THR A 173 3.35 4.47 -9.88
N HIS A 174 2.45 5.45 -9.75
CA HIS A 174 1.09 5.38 -10.29
C HIS A 174 1.11 4.95 -11.77
N PRO A 175 0.55 3.79 -12.17
CA PRO A 175 0.84 3.23 -13.49
C PRO A 175 0.12 3.96 -14.64
N ALA A 176 -0.93 4.72 -14.35
CA ALA A 176 -1.73 5.44 -15.36
C ALA A 176 -1.56 6.97 -15.38
N GLY A 177 -0.74 7.55 -14.50
CA GLY A 177 -0.64 9.00 -14.32
C GLY A 177 -1.83 9.69 -13.66
N PHE A 178 -1.63 10.98 -13.37
CA PHE A 178 -2.52 11.90 -12.64
C PHE A 178 -3.75 12.38 -13.42
N ILE A 179 -3.87 12.11 -14.72
CA ILE A 179 -4.99 12.60 -15.53
C ILE A 179 -5.64 11.43 -16.26
N SER A 180 -6.92 11.21 -15.95
CA SER A 180 -7.71 10.10 -16.46
C SER A 180 -7.88 10.14 -18.00
N ASN A 181 -7.81 8.93 -18.58
CA ASN A 181 -8.52 8.48 -19.78
C ASN A 181 -7.97 8.70 -21.20
N VAL A 182 -6.80 9.32 -21.44
CA VAL A 182 -6.32 9.50 -22.84
C VAL A 182 -5.12 8.62 -23.21
N ILE A 183 -4.29 8.22 -22.23
CA ILE A 183 -3.00 7.58 -22.52
C ILE A 183 -2.95 6.18 -21.91
N ASP A 184 -3.00 5.18 -22.79
CA ASP A 184 -2.79 3.79 -22.40
C ASP A 184 -1.31 3.50 -22.24
N PHE A 185 -0.81 3.57 -21.01
CA PHE A 185 0.51 3.08 -20.71
C PHE A 185 0.52 1.52 -20.63
N PRO A 186 1.59 0.86 -21.10
CA PRO A 186 1.64 -0.60 -21.20
C PRO A 186 1.42 -1.35 -19.89
N LEU A 187 1.98 -0.87 -18.77
CA LEU A 187 1.86 -1.56 -17.49
C LEU A 187 0.43 -1.41 -16.95
N ALA A 188 -0.16 -0.22 -17.03
CA ALA A 188 -1.56 0.00 -16.67
C ALA A 188 -2.52 -0.88 -17.49
N GLU A 189 -2.33 -0.95 -18.81
CA GLU A 189 -3.12 -1.82 -19.70
C GLU A 189 -2.98 -3.29 -19.31
N PHE A 190 -1.74 -3.75 -19.11
CA PHE A 190 -1.43 -5.12 -18.69
C PHE A 190 -2.09 -5.49 -17.38
N LEU A 191 -1.98 -4.62 -16.36
CA LEU A 191 -2.53 -4.88 -15.03
C LEU A 191 -4.05 -4.92 -15.07
N ARG A 192 -4.72 -3.99 -15.79
CA ARG A 192 -6.19 -4.05 -15.98
C ARG A 192 -6.64 -5.37 -16.60
N GLN A 193 -5.96 -5.83 -17.64
CA GLN A 193 -6.28 -7.10 -18.29
C GLN A 193 -6.03 -8.31 -17.37
N ALA A 194 -4.97 -8.26 -16.57
CA ALA A 194 -4.66 -9.32 -15.61
C ALA A 194 -5.72 -9.38 -14.50
N ASN A 195 -6.09 -8.23 -13.97
CA ASN A 195 -7.05 -8.09 -12.87
C ASN A 195 -8.50 -8.42 -13.30
N ALA A 196 -8.85 -8.16 -14.57
CA ALA A 196 -10.17 -8.50 -15.11
C ALA A 196 -10.42 -10.01 -15.32
N SER A 197 -9.36 -10.83 -15.39
CA SER A 197 -9.48 -12.28 -15.61
C SER A 197 -8.33 -13.06 -14.97
N PRO A 198 -8.17 -12.97 -13.63
CA PRO A 198 -6.97 -13.42 -12.94
C PRO A 198 -6.77 -14.95 -13.01
N GLU A 199 -7.85 -15.73 -13.09
CA GLU A 199 -7.78 -17.19 -13.20
C GLU A 199 -7.14 -17.65 -14.52
N ASN A 200 -7.37 -16.91 -15.60
CA ASN A 200 -6.94 -17.27 -16.95
C ASN A 200 -5.52 -16.83 -17.27
N LYS A 201 -4.86 -16.08 -16.39
CA LYS A 201 -3.50 -15.58 -16.61
C LYS A 201 -2.48 -16.38 -15.81
N PRO A 202 -1.36 -16.83 -16.41
CA PRO A 202 -0.33 -17.61 -15.71
C PRO A 202 0.65 -16.74 -14.89
N TYR A 203 0.53 -15.42 -14.95
CA TYR A 203 1.35 -14.43 -14.26
C TYR A 203 0.54 -13.75 -13.14
N LEU A 204 1.23 -13.11 -12.20
CA LEU A 204 0.64 -12.43 -11.02
C LEU A 204 -0.19 -13.31 -10.06
N ARG A 205 -0.32 -14.62 -10.31
CA ARG A 205 -1.05 -15.55 -9.45
C ARG A 205 -0.54 -15.61 -8.02
N ASN A 206 0.73 -15.28 -7.80
CA ASN A 206 1.39 -15.31 -6.49
C ASN A 206 1.63 -13.90 -5.93
N LEU A 207 1.20 -12.84 -6.61
CA LEU A 207 1.40 -11.47 -6.14
C LEU A 207 0.58 -11.27 -4.86
N ARG A 208 1.27 -10.98 -3.76
CA ARG A 208 0.70 -10.79 -2.42
C ARG A 208 0.80 -9.37 -1.93
N SER A 209 1.84 -8.63 -2.31
CA SER A 209 2.10 -7.30 -1.79
C SER A 209 2.42 -6.31 -2.90
N VAL A 210 1.76 -5.15 -2.85
CA VAL A 210 2.02 -4.02 -3.75
C VAL A 210 2.38 -2.79 -2.94
N TYR A 211 3.49 -2.15 -3.29
CA TYR A 211 3.86 -0.84 -2.78
C TYR A 211 3.68 0.21 -3.87
N ILE A 212 2.88 1.24 -3.60
CA ILE A 212 2.75 2.40 -4.48
C ILE A 212 3.76 3.44 -4.03
N ILE A 213 4.76 3.66 -4.88
CA ILE A 213 5.81 4.65 -4.67
C ILE A 213 5.20 6.00 -5.00
N ASN A 214 4.80 6.76 -3.98
CA ASN A 214 4.25 8.09 -4.17
C ASN A 214 5.38 9.12 -4.33
N LYS A 215 6.00 9.10 -5.51
CA LYS A 215 7.06 10.04 -5.89
C LYS A 215 6.54 10.95 -7.00
N ASN A 216 6.73 12.25 -6.82
CA ASN A 216 6.45 13.23 -7.86
C ASN A 216 7.78 13.79 -8.38
N ASP A 217 8.22 13.29 -9.55
CA ASP A 217 9.44 13.74 -10.24
C ASP A 217 9.24 15.08 -10.99
N ASP A 218 8.15 15.82 -10.75
CA ASP A 218 7.96 17.14 -11.36
C ASP A 218 8.94 18.16 -10.76
N THR A 219 9.50 19.02 -11.60
CA THR A 219 10.32 20.18 -11.18
C THR A 219 9.61 21.15 -10.22
N TRP A 220 8.28 21.06 -10.10
CA TRP A 220 7.45 21.82 -9.16
C TRP A 220 7.04 21.02 -7.93
N SER A 221 7.43 19.76 -7.85
CA SER A 221 7.25 18.90 -6.68
C SER A 221 8.11 19.43 -5.55
N ASP A 222 7.46 19.82 -4.46
CA ASP A 222 8.15 20.26 -3.27
C ASP A 222 8.13 19.10 -2.27
N SER A 223 9.28 18.45 -2.12
CA SER A 223 9.40 17.27 -1.28
C SER A 223 9.02 17.53 0.17
N ARG A 224 8.92 18.78 0.64
CA ARG A 224 8.48 19.11 2.00
C ARG A 224 7.01 18.78 2.28
N TYR A 225 6.19 18.70 1.24
CA TYR A 225 4.73 18.54 1.34
C TYR A 225 4.28 17.11 1.00
N TYR A 226 3.04 16.78 1.36
CA TYR A 226 2.39 15.57 0.85
C TYR A 226 2.22 15.64 -0.67
N VAL A 227 2.10 14.47 -1.31
CA VAL A 227 1.96 14.36 -2.77
C VAL A 227 0.56 13.81 -3.07
N PRO A 228 -0.27 14.51 -3.86
CA PRO A 228 -1.59 14.00 -4.21
C PRO A 228 -1.49 12.65 -4.91
N LEU A 229 -2.41 11.72 -4.65
CA LEU A 229 -2.41 10.41 -5.30
C LEU A 229 -3.81 9.78 -5.34
N ASP A 230 -4.24 9.38 -6.54
CA ASP A 230 -5.37 8.47 -6.73
C ASP A 230 -5.01 7.02 -6.31
N PHE A 231 -4.95 6.79 -5.00
CA PHE A 231 -4.60 5.48 -4.46
C PHE A 231 -5.73 4.47 -4.68
N SER A 232 -7.00 4.88 -4.58
CA SER A 232 -8.14 4.00 -4.85
C SER A 232 -8.16 3.52 -6.30
N GLY A 233 -7.86 4.42 -7.25
CA GLY A 233 -7.66 4.12 -8.66
C GLY A 233 -6.50 3.17 -8.91
N CYS A 234 -5.40 3.30 -8.14
CA CYS A 234 -4.32 2.33 -8.13
C CYS A 234 -4.79 0.93 -7.70
N LEU A 235 -5.66 0.81 -6.69
CA LEU A 235 -6.10 -0.50 -6.20
C LEU A 235 -6.83 -1.30 -7.29
N ARG A 236 -7.51 -0.63 -8.22
CA ARG A 236 -8.25 -1.25 -9.35
C ARG A 236 -7.36 -2.03 -10.33
N PHE A 237 -6.04 -1.91 -10.23
CA PHE A 237 -5.09 -2.70 -11.01
C PHE A 237 -4.82 -4.09 -10.42
N PHE A 238 -5.17 -4.34 -9.16
CA PHE A 238 -4.83 -5.59 -8.48
C PHE A 238 -5.84 -6.08 -7.43
N ASP A 239 -6.90 -5.32 -7.13
CA ASP A 239 -7.93 -5.64 -6.12
C ASP A 239 -8.63 -7.00 -6.32
N ASN A 240 -8.67 -7.54 -7.54
CA ASN A 240 -9.32 -8.82 -7.86
C ASN A 240 -8.32 -9.97 -8.04
N LEU A 241 -7.01 -9.73 -7.93
CA LEU A 241 -6.01 -10.79 -8.04
C LEU A 241 -6.21 -11.84 -6.93
N LEU A 242 -5.90 -13.09 -7.25
CA LEU A 242 -6.27 -14.23 -6.39
C LEU A 242 -5.49 -14.32 -5.07
N SER A 243 -4.24 -13.88 -5.08
CA SER A 243 -3.34 -13.98 -3.92
C SER A 243 -2.99 -12.63 -3.31
N ILE A 244 -3.57 -11.52 -3.81
CA ILE A 244 -3.28 -10.20 -3.26
C ILE A 244 -3.73 -10.17 -1.79
N ASP A 245 -2.89 -9.59 -0.96
CA ASP A 245 -3.10 -9.57 0.49
C ASP A 245 -2.85 -8.16 1.02
N SER A 246 -1.74 -7.54 0.62
CA SER A 246 -1.28 -6.27 1.18
C SER A 246 -1.03 -5.20 0.14
N VAL A 247 -1.42 -3.97 0.50
CA VAL A 247 -1.12 -2.75 -0.25
C VAL A 247 -0.54 -1.71 0.68
N ARG A 248 0.43 -0.95 0.19
CA ARG A 248 1.06 0.12 0.95
C ARG A 248 1.31 1.35 0.10
N VAL A 249 1.22 2.51 0.74
CA VAL A 249 1.66 3.82 0.23
C VAL A 249 2.18 4.67 1.40
N ASP A 250 3.07 5.61 1.11
CA ASP A 250 3.53 6.62 2.04
C ASP A 250 3.43 8.02 1.40
N VAL A 251 3.43 9.10 2.18
CA VAL A 251 3.55 10.50 1.69
C VAL A 251 2.43 10.92 0.75
N MET A 252 1.19 10.48 0.99
CA MET A 252 0.05 10.87 0.15
C MET A 252 -0.87 11.91 0.78
N GLU A 253 -1.48 12.72 -0.09
CA GLU A 253 -2.73 13.44 0.17
C GLU A 253 -3.77 13.05 -0.88
N GLU A 254 -5.03 13.42 -0.65
CA GLU A 254 -6.12 13.15 -1.60
C GLU A 254 -5.92 13.94 -2.91
N ASP A 255 -6.12 13.28 -4.06
CA ASP A 255 -6.17 13.99 -5.34
C ASP A 255 -7.55 14.63 -5.50
N GLU A 256 -7.59 15.97 -5.61
CA GLU A 256 -8.83 16.74 -5.81
C GLU A 256 -9.63 16.32 -7.04
N ASN A 257 -9.00 15.64 -8.01
CA ASN A 257 -9.63 15.16 -9.24
C ASN A 257 -10.10 13.70 -9.15
N GLU A 258 -9.95 13.04 -7.99
CA GLU A 258 -10.34 11.65 -7.80
C GLU A 258 -11.86 11.50 -7.67
N GLU A 259 -12.43 10.58 -8.45
CA GLU A 259 -13.81 10.14 -8.27
C GLU A 259 -13.86 8.94 -7.32
N LEU A 260 -14.26 9.19 -6.07
CA LEU A 260 -14.46 8.12 -5.09
C LEU A 260 -15.51 7.11 -5.56
N GLN A 261 -15.20 5.83 -5.39
CA GLN A 261 -16.14 4.74 -5.71
C GLN A 261 -16.58 4.00 -4.46
N PHE A 262 -17.87 4.07 -4.16
CA PHE A 262 -18.49 3.41 -3.01
C PHE A 262 -18.86 1.96 -3.32
N LYS A 263 -17.86 1.10 -3.48
CA LYS A 263 -18.06 -0.34 -3.75
C LYS A 263 -17.89 -1.16 -2.47
N GLU A 264 -18.93 -1.88 -2.06
CA GLU A 264 -18.86 -2.78 -0.91
C GLU A 264 -18.17 -4.10 -1.29
N LYS A 265 -17.20 -4.55 -0.48
CA LYS A 265 -16.66 -5.92 -0.49
C LYS A 265 -16.28 -6.46 -1.88
N CYS A 266 -15.70 -5.61 -2.72
CA CYS A 266 -15.25 -5.98 -4.06
C CYS A 266 -13.79 -6.45 -4.09
N SER A 267 -12.97 -5.99 -3.15
CA SER A 267 -11.52 -6.19 -3.13
C SER A 267 -11.10 -7.43 -2.32
N ASN A 268 -10.14 -8.17 -2.85
CA ASN A 268 -9.45 -9.28 -2.17
C ASN A 268 -8.32 -8.81 -1.23
N ILE A 269 -8.01 -7.51 -1.21
CA ILE A 269 -6.98 -6.94 -0.33
C ILE A 269 -7.45 -7.04 1.13
N SER A 270 -6.59 -7.55 2.00
CA SER A 270 -6.85 -7.72 3.44
C SER A 270 -6.01 -6.83 4.34
N ASN A 271 -4.90 -6.29 3.87
CA ASN A 271 -3.97 -5.48 4.65
C ASN A 271 -3.70 -4.14 3.94
N ILE A 272 -4.07 -3.03 4.56
CA ILE A 272 -3.87 -1.68 4.03
C ILE A 272 -2.92 -0.92 4.95
N SER A 273 -1.90 -0.29 4.38
CA SER A 273 -0.93 0.54 5.10
C SER A 273 -0.74 1.86 4.38
N ILE A 274 -1.22 2.95 5.00
CA ILE A 274 -1.05 4.32 4.50
C ILE A 274 -0.26 5.07 5.58
N ARG A 275 0.96 5.50 5.31
CA ARG A 275 1.80 6.12 6.35
C ARG A 275 2.31 7.48 5.95
N HIS A 276 2.64 8.29 6.95
CA HIS A 276 3.15 9.64 6.72
C HIS A 276 2.28 10.40 5.70
N SER A 277 0.95 10.36 5.85
CA SER A 277 0.00 10.80 4.83
C SER A 277 -1.13 11.62 5.45
N SER A 278 -1.71 12.53 4.68
CA SER A 278 -2.86 13.35 5.10
C SER A 278 -4.06 13.02 4.23
N VAL A 279 -4.92 12.13 4.70
CA VAL A 279 -6.18 11.77 4.05
C VAL A 279 -7.34 11.76 5.04
N GLY A 280 -8.51 12.12 4.54
CA GLY A 280 -9.74 12.29 5.28
C GLY A 280 -10.45 10.98 5.55
N SER A 281 -11.38 11.04 6.51
CA SER A 281 -12.12 9.85 6.96
C SER A 281 -13.03 9.23 5.90
N LEU A 282 -13.58 10.03 4.98
CA LEU A 282 -14.37 9.53 3.85
C LEU A 282 -13.51 8.64 2.95
N TYR A 283 -12.32 9.11 2.60
CA TYR A 283 -11.35 8.38 1.80
C TYR A 283 -11.03 7.01 2.41
N LEU A 284 -10.58 7.02 3.66
CA LEU A 284 -10.25 5.80 4.41
C LEU A 284 -11.45 4.86 4.52
N ALA A 285 -12.66 5.41 4.71
CA ALA A 285 -13.87 4.62 4.78
C ALA A 285 -14.16 3.91 3.46
N THR A 286 -14.00 4.56 2.32
CA THR A 286 -14.20 3.89 1.02
C THR A 286 -13.24 2.71 0.83
N LEU A 287 -11.98 2.86 1.24
CA LEU A 287 -10.98 1.81 1.16
C LEU A 287 -11.34 0.62 2.06
N ILE A 288 -11.64 0.87 3.34
CA ILE A 288 -12.05 -0.16 4.31
C ILE A 288 -13.32 -0.88 3.84
N TRP A 289 -14.28 -0.12 3.30
CA TRP A 289 -15.56 -0.66 2.82
C TRP A 289 -15.40 -1.56 1.58
N SER A 290 -14.39 -1.30 0.75
CA SER A 290 -14.10 -2.09 -0.44
C SER A 290 -13.57 -3.49 -0.14
N CYS A 291 -12.93 -3.71 1.01
CA CYS A 291 -12.36 -4.99 1.39
C CYS A 291 -13.45 -6.04 1.63
N LYS A 292 -13.29 -7.25 1.07
CA LYS A 292 -14.13 -8.41 1.44
C LYS A 292 -13.89 -8.84 2.89
N VAL A 293 -12.63 -8.84 3.29
CA VAL A 293 -12.14 -9.22 4.61
C VAL A 293 -10.96 -8.33 4.92
N LEU A 294 -11.10 -7.41 5.87
CA LEU A 294 -9.98 -6.60 6.36
C LEU A 294 -9.36 -7.28 7.60
N ARG A 295 -8.05 -7.50 7.59
CA ARG A 295 -7.27 -8.13 8.67
C ARG A 295 -6.27 -7.17 9.30
N GLU A 296 -5.68 -6.28 8.52
CA GLU A 296 -4.73 -5.29 9.02
C GLU A 296 -5.02 -3.92 8.42
N PHE A 297 -5.09 -2.91 9.28
CA PHE A 297 -5.21 -1.53 8.85
C PHE A 297 -4.21 -0.66 9.61
N GLN A 298 -3.39 0.06 8.86
CA GLN A 298 -2.42 1.00 9.41
C GLN A 298 -2.58 2.36 8.74
N TYR A 299 -2.77 3.41 9.55
CA TYR A 299 -2.80 4.79 9.10
C TYR A 299 -1.94 5.66 10.02
N SER A 300 -1.08 6.51 9.44
CA SER A 300 -0.35 7.52 10.22
C SER A 300 -0.20 8.81 9.45
N ILE A 301 -0.38 9.92 10.15
CA ILE A 301 -0.07 11.26 9.67
C ILE A 301 1.42 11.59 9.87
N GLY A 302 1.79 12.82 9.52
CA GLY A 302 3.07 13.41 9.86
C GLY A 302 4.20 13.06 8.90
N GLY A 303 5.39 13.60 9.18
CA GLY A 303 6.58 13.43 8.34
C GLY A 303 6.61 14.33 7.09
N ARG A 304 5.55 15.08 6.80
CA ARG A 304 5.51 16.16 5.81
C ARG A 304 4.66 17.32 6.32
N ALA A 305 4.74 18.46 5.64
CA ALA A 305 3.83 19.58 5.85
C ALA A 305 2.53 19.39 5.05
N ALA A 306 1.42 19.89 5.60
CA ALA A 306 0.19 20.09 4.85
C ALA A 306 0.42 21.14 3.75
N SER A 307 -0.29 21.03 2.64
CA SER A 307 -0.19 21.94 1.51
C SER A 307 -0.45 23.40 1.94
N ASN A 308 0.09 24.34 1.15
CA ASN A 308 0.16 25.78 1.49
C ASN A 308 -1.20 26.49 1.67
N ASP A 309 -2.33 25.81 1.47
CA ASP A 309 -3.66 26.38 1.71
C ASP A 309 -4.09 26.31 3.19
N GLY A 310 -3.34 25.59 4.03
CA GLY A 310 -3.63 25.42 5.45
C GLY A 310 -4.85 24.55 5.74
N GLY A 311 -5.32 23.78 4.75
CA GLY A 311 -6.39 22.81 4.91
C GLY A 311 -5.85 21.50 5.47
N TYR A 312 -6.38 21.05 6.61
CA TYR A 312 -6.14 19.72 7.13
C TYR A 312 -7.23 18.76 6.66
N SER A 313 -6.86 17.54 6.26
CA SER A 313 -7.83 16.52 5.87
C SER A 313 -8.71 16.15 7.07
N ALA A 314 -10.03 16.35 6.96
CA ALA A 314 -10.94 16.13 8.07
C ALA A 314 -11.01 14.64 8.47
N PHE A 315 -10.57 14.32 9.68
CA PHE A 315 -10.68 12.98 10.24
C PHE A 315 -11.83 12.89 11.25
N SER A 316 -12.90 12.17 10.90
CA SER A 316 -14.00 11.84 11.81
C SER A 316 -13.79 10.45 12.44
N PRO A 317 -13.46 10.36 13.74
CA PRO A 317 -13.40 9.08 14.48
C PRO A 317 -14.65 8.23 14.33
N LYS A 318 -15.83 8.87 14.31
CA LYS A 318 -17.11 8.17 14.29
C LYS A 318 -17.36 7.45 12.98
N VAL A 319 -17.10 8.11 11.84
CA VAL A 319 -17.12 7.47 10.51
C VAL A 319 -16.19 6.28 10.48
N PHE A 320 -14.95 6.51 10.92
CA PHE A 320 -13.89 5.53 10.84
C PHE A 320 -14.21 4.29 11.67
N ILE A 321 -14.72 4.45 12.89
CA ILE A 321 -15.16 3.32 13.71
C ILE A 321 -16.36 2.60 13.06
N LYS A 322 -17.34 3.36 12.54
CA LYS A 322 -18.55 2.77 11.93
C LYS A 322 -18.22 1.90 10.72
N VAL A 323 -17.30 2.33 9.87
CA VAL A 323 -16.88 1.52 8.72
C VAL A 323 -16.04 0.30 9.15
N LEU A 324 -15.18 0.43 10.17
CA LEU A 324 -14.46 -0.71 10.76
C LEU A 324 -15.40 -1.75 11.38
N CYS A 325 -16.58 -1.33 11.86
CA CYS A 325 -17.57 -2.25 12.43
C CYS A 325 -18.06 -3.32 11.43
N ALA A 326 -17.84 -3.14 10.12
CA ALA A 326 -18.09 -4.17 9.11
C ALA A 326 -17.10 -5.34 9.19
N HIS A 327 -15.97 -5.18 9.89
CA HIS A 327 -14.84 -6.12 9.96
C HIS A 327 -14.51 -6.57 11.39
N LYS A 328 -15.46 -6.48 12.34
CA LYS A 328 -15.28 -6.85 13.76
C LYS A 328 -14.73 -8.27 13.97
N GLU A 329 -15.16 -9.20 13.12
CA GLU A 329 -14.80 -10.62 13.21
C GLU A 329 -13.46 -10.94 12.53
N THR A 330 -12.89 -10.02 11.76
CA THR A 330 -11.75 -10.30 10.87
C THR A 330 -10.53 -9.41 11.13
N LEU A 331 -10.72 -8.20 11.67
CA LEU A 331 -9.64 -7.26 11.92
C LEU A 331 -8.73 -7.75 13.06
N GLU A 332 -7.47 -8.01 12.74
CA GLU A 332 -6.46 -8.55 13.65
C GLU A 332 -5.48 -7.48 14.15
N ILE A 333 -5.18 -6.48 13.30
CA ILE A 333 -4.23 -5.40 13.60
C ILE A 333 -4.88 -4.06 13.23
N LEU A 334 -4.94 -3.15 14.20
CA LEU A 334 -5.33 -1.76 13.99
C LEU A 334 -4.25 -0.84 14.54
N ASP A 335 -3.64 -0.04 13.67
CA ASP A 335 -2.67 0.98 14.05
C ASP A 335 -3.08 2.31 13.42
N VAL A 336 -3.55 3.25 14.25
CA VAL A 336 -3.92 4.59 13.77
C VAL A 336 -3.21 5.65 14.59
N ASP A 337 -2.46 6.50 13.90
CA ASP A 337 -1.73 7.63 14.47
C ASP A 337 -2.15 8.89 13.73
N ALA A 338 -3.29 9.45 14.14
CA ALA A 338 -3.92 10.62 13.51
C ALA A 338 -4.55 11.57 14.52
N GLU A 339 -4.40 11.32 15.83
CA GLU A 339 -5.14 12.02 16.88
C GLU A 339 -4.79 13.50 16.99
N ASP A 340 -3.56 13.87 16.65
CA ASP A 340 -3.10 15.28 16.69
C ASP A 340 -3.91 16.20 15.78
N GLU A 341 -4.47 15.67 14.70
CA GLU A 341 -5.30 16.39 13.72
C GLU A 341 -6.81 16.36 14.07
N ILE A 342 -7.18 15.79 15.23
CA ILE A 342 -8.58 15.63 15.66
C ILE A 342 -8.89 16.61 16.79
N HIS A 343 -8.90 17.90 16.46
CA HIS A 343 -9.17 18.99 17.41
C HIS A 343 -10.51 18.87 18.16
N VAL A 344 -11.46 18.09 17.62
CA VAL A 344 -12.75 17.82 18.29
C VAL A 344 -12.55 17.15 19.66
N PHE A 345 -11.46 16.41 19.87
CA PHE A 345 -11.14 15.85 21.19
C PHE A 345 -10.77 16.90 22.26
N GLU A 346 -10.42 18.13 21.86
CA GLU A 346 -10.17 19.24 22.80
C GLU A 346 -11.47 19.75 23.46
N ILE A 347 -12.64 19.45 22.89
CA ILE A 347 -13.94 19.80 23.46
C ILE A 347 -14.17 18.94 24.71
N SER A 348 -14.27 19.57 25.88
CA SER A 348 -14.40 18.89 27.17
C SER A 348 -15.78 18.31 27.43
N ASP A 349 -16.84 18.92 26.88
CA ASP A 349 -18.20 18.40 26.99
C ASP A 349 -18.42 17.23 26.01
N GLU A 350 -18.79 16.07 26.54
CA GLU A 350 -18.98 14.85 25.74
C GLU A 350 -20.17 14.92 24.78
N GLU A 351 -21.23 15.65 25.14
CA GLU A 351 -22.43 15.79 24.32
C GLU A 351 -22.11 16.70 23.14
N ASP A 352 -21.51 17.87 23.39
CA ASP A 352 -21.02 18.78 22.35
C ASP A 352 -20.01 18.07 21.43
N ARG A 353 -19.10 17.27 22.00
CA ARG A 353 -18.11 16.50 21.24
C ARG A 353 -18.77 15.47 20.31
N ASP A 354 -19.73 14.68 20.80
CA ASP A 354 -20.41 13.71 19.94
C ASP A 354 -21.30 14.40 18.89
N GLU A 355 -21.92 15.54 19.21
CA GLU A 355 -22.61 16.38 18.23
C GLU A 355 -21.68 16.78 17.09
N ARG A 356 -20.46 17.26 17.37
CA ARG A 356 -19.46 17.56 16.33
C ARG A 356 -19.07 16.35 15.49
N PHE A 357 -18.93 15.17 16.11
CA PHE A 357 -18.70 13.93 15.38
C PHE A 357 -19.92 13.44 14.56
N ASN A 358 -21.12 13.97 14.83
CA ASN A 358 -22.32 13.75 14.03
C ASN A 358 -22.49 14.78 12.92
N GLU A 359 -21.83 15.94 12.99
CA GLU A 359 -21.85 16.97 11.95
C GLU A 359 -20.92 16.60 10.79
N ASN A 360 -19.67 16.23 11.10
CA ASN A 360 -18.63 15.95 10.11
C ASN A 360 -18.53 14.45 9.80
N GLY A 361 -18.61 14.11 8.51
CA GLY A 361 -18.61 12.74 8.06
C GLY A 361 -19.90 12.02 8.47
N SER A 362 -21.05 12.53 8.07
CA SER A 362 -22.32 11.90 8.46
C SER A 362 -23.37 12.00 7.36
N PRO A 363 -24.44 11.19 7.44
CA PRO A 363 -25.60 11.34 6.58
C PRO A 363 -26.24 12.73 6.59
N PHE A 364 -25.93 13.53 7.61
CA PHE A 364 -26.51 14.84 7.89
C PHE A 364 -25.55 16.00 7.55
N GLU A 365 -24.33 15.68 7.11
CA GLU A 365 -23.34 16.67 6.70
C GLU A 365 -23.89 17.56 5.58
N TYR A 366 -23.70 18.86 5.71
CA TYR A 366 -24.22 19.82 4.73
C TYR A 366 -23.29 19.93 3.52
N GLY A 367 -23.87 19.88 2.32
CA GLY A 367 -23.11 20.12 1.07
C GLY A 367 -22.46 18.89 0.45
N ILE A 368 -22.68 17.69 1.00
CA ILE A 368 -22.28 16.43 0.37
C ILE A 368 -23.23 16.05 -0.78
N ASP A 369 -22.71 15.33 -1.77
CA ASP A 369 -23.50 14.79 -2.87
C ASP A 369 -24.37 13.58 -2.45
N ASP A 370 -25.30 13.19 -3.32
CA ASP A 370 -26.25 12.11 -3.06
C ASP A 370 -25.57 10.74 -2.89
N GLU A 371 -24.47 10.46 -3.62
CA GLU A 371 -23.75 9.19 -3.54
C GLU A 371 -23.01 9.08 -2.20
N THR A 372 -22.29 10.14 -1.81
CA THR A 372 -21.64 10.25 -0.50
C THR A 372 -22.66 10.15 0.64
N SER A 373 -23.82 10.83 0.52
CA SER A 373 -24.91 10.73 1.51
C SER A 373 -25.45 9.31 1.62
N ALA A 374 -25.65 8.60 0.49
CA ALA A 374 -26.11 7.22 0.47
C ALA A 374 -25.08 6.27 1.08
N PHE A 375 -23.80 6.48 0.80
CA PHE A 375 -22.71 5.73 1.42
C PHE A 375 -22.70 5.92 2.94
N TYR A 376 -22.74 7.18 3.42
CA TYR A 376 -22.80 7.46 4.84
C TYR A 376 -24.01 6.81 5.50
N LYS A 377 -25.21 6.89 4.91
CA LYS A 377 -26.41 6.21 5.44
C LYS A 377 -26.20 4.70 5.58
N SER A 378 -25.50 4.08 4.64
CA SER A 378 -25.20 2.65 4.67
C SER A 378 -24.31 2.28 5.85
N ILE A 379 -23.21 3.01 6.05
CA ILE A 379 -22.29 2.76 7.18
C ILE A 379 -22.88 3.23 8.52
N TRP A 380 -23.80 4.21 8.52
CA TRP A 380 -24.35 4.77 9.76
C TRP A 380 -25.19 3.78 10.56
N THR A 381 -25.70 2.74 9.88
CA THR A 381 -26.43 1.62 10.48
C THR A 381 -25.55 0.77 11.41
N TYR A 382 -24.23 0.81 11.22
CA TYR A 382 -23.29 0.12 12.08
C TYR A 382 -23.11 0.86 13.41
N SER A 383 -23.04 0.07 14.47
CA SER A 383 -22.70 0.51 15.82
C SER A 383 -21.77 -0.52 16.43
N GLY A 384 -20.96 -0.11 17.39
CA GLY A 384 -20.03 -1.04 18.03
C GLY A 384 -19.03 -0.34 18.93
N SER A 385 -18.49 -1.12 19.84
CA SER A 385 -17.41 -0.77 20.74
C SER A 385 -16.18 -1.62 20.46
N LEU A 386 -15.03 -1.18 20.97
CA LEU A 386 -13.76 -1.89 20.83
C LEU A 386 -13.85 -3.37 21.26
N LYS A 387 -14.63 -3.68 22.31
CA LYS A 387 -14.82 -5.04 22.85
C LYS A 387 -15.32 -6.06 21.82
N GLU A 388 -16.06 -5.58 20.83
CA GLU A 388 -16.71 -6.43 19.82
C GLU A 388 -15.76 -6.86 18.71
N PHE A 389 -14.53 -6.32 18.66
CA PHE A 389 -13.50 -6.71 17.68
C PHE A 389 -12.79 -7.99 18.13
N VAL A 390 -13.49 -9.11 18.04
CA VAL A 390 -13.08 -10.40 18.62
C VAL A 390 -11.79 -10.99 18.02
N ALA A 391 -11.43 -10.60 16.80
CA ALA A 391 -10.19 -11.04 16.14
C ALA A 391 -8.99 -10.15 16.46
N LEU A 392 -9.19 -8.99 17.10
CA LEU A 392 -8.17 -7.97 17.28
C LEU A 392 -7.11 -8.42 18.28
N LYS A 393 -5.86 -8.50 17.81
CA LYS A 393 -4.69 -8.93 18.59
C LYS A 393 -3.75 -7.78 18.89
N ARG A 394 -3.67 -6.78 18.00
CA ARG A 394 -2.77 -5.63 18.15
C ARG A 394 -3.53 -4.33 17.91
N LEU A 395 -3.45 -3.43 18.89
CA LEU A 395 -4.07 -2.13 18.85
C LEU A 395 -3.04 -1.05 19.17
N SER A 396 -2.94 -0.03 18.32
CA SER A 396 -2.15 1.17 18.59
C SER A 396 -3.00 2.39 18.22
N LEU A 397 -3.31 3.24 19.20
CA LEU A 397 -4.15 4.43 19.04
C LEU A 397 -3.65 5.58 19.93
N GLY A 398 -4.01 6.81 19.60
CA GLY A 398 -3.97 7.93 20.54
C GLY A 398 -4.93 7.71 21.71
N ILE A 399 -4.65 8.34 22.84
CA ILE A 399 -5.38 8.15 24.10
C ILE A 399 -6.86 8.55 23.98
N ASN A 400 -7.17 9.70 23.38
CA ASN A 400 -8.54 10.17 23.27
C ASN A 400 -9.36 9.29 22.32
N PHE A 401 -8.77 8.89 21.20
CA PHE A 401 -9.39 8.02 20.23
C PHE A 401 -9.60 6.61 20.80
N LEU A 402 -8.63 6.08 21.56
CA LEU A 402 -8.77 4.81 22.26
C LEU A 402 -9.97 4.82 23.21
N LEU A 403 -10.10 5.85 24.05
CA LEU A 403 -11.20 5.96 25.00
C LEU A 403 -12.55 6.15 24.31
N TYR A 404 -12.60 6.96 23.25
CA TYR A 404 -13.81 7.13 22.44
C TYR A 404 -14.26 5.82 21.79
N PHE A 405 -13.33 5.06 21.20
CA PHE A 405 -13.65 3.77 20.59
C PHE A 405 -14.04 2.70 21.63
N ALA A 406 -13.41 2.73 22.81
CA ALA A 406 -13.77 1.88 23.93
C ALA A 406 -15.21 2.17 24.44
N ALA A 407 -15.62 3.45 24.49
CA ALA A 407 -16.97 3.84 24.86
C ALA A 407 -18.03 3.38 23.83
N GLY A 408 -17.60 3.27 22.57
CA GLY A 408 -18.37 2.74 21.45
C GLY A 408 -19.23 3.77 20.74
N VAL A 409 -19.46 3.55 19.44
CA VAL A 409 -20.24 4.45 18.58
C VAL A 409 -21.63 3.88 18.31
N SER A 410 -22.63 4.75 18.24
CA SER A 410 -24.00 4.39 17.89
C SER A 410 -24.55 5.27 16.77
N GLY A 411 -25.67 4.87 16.16
CA GLY A 411 -26.41 5.71 15.21
C GLY A 411 -27.40 6.67 15.89
N GLU A 412 -27.61 6.53 17.20
CA GLU A 412 -28.47 7.43 17.99
C GLU A 412 -27.67 8.63 18.52
N PRO A 413 -28.34 9.76 18.82
CA PRO A 413 -27.74 10.87 19.53
C PRO A 413 -27.10 10.42 20.84
N TYR A 414 -26.02 11.08 21.24
CA TYR A 414 -25.36 10.81 22.50
C TYR A 414 -26.36 10.85 23.66
N LYS A 415 -26.36 9.78 24.45
CA LYS A 415 -27.06 9.73 25.73
C LYS A 415 -26.01 9.45 26.76
N LYS A 416 -25.74 10.44 27.62
CA LYS A 416 -24.78 10.30 28.71
C LYS A 416 -25.04 9.00 29.47
N LYS A 417 -24.11 8.05 29.36
CA LYS A 417 -24.24 6.75 30.03
C LYS A 417 -24.15 6.98 31.54
N LYS A 418 -25.01 6.31 32.31
CA LYS A 418 -24.93 6.34 33.77
C LYS A 418 -23.74 5.48 34.21
N GLY A 419 -22.59 6.12 34.41
CA GLY A 419 -21.35 5.50 34.91
C GLY A 419 -20.18 5.71 33.94
N LYS A 420 -18.97 5.90 34.48
CA LYS A 420 -17.74 5.98 33.68
C LYS A 420 -17.49 4.61 33.02
N SER A 421 -17.33 4.58 31.70
CA SER A 421 -16.86 3.36 31.01
C SER A 421 -15.40 3.11 31.36
N ASN A 422 -15.11 1.95 31.93
CA ASN A 422 -13.74 1.53 32.21
C ASN A 422 -13.15 0.88 30.95
N LEU A 423 -12.00 1.38 30.50
CA LEU A 423 -11.28 0.88 29.33
C LEU A 423 -11.05 -0.63 29.41
N VAL A 424 -10.69 -1.13 30.60
CA VAL A 424 -10.40 -2.56 30.83
C VAL A 424 -11.59 -3.45 30.46
N ASP A 425 -12.80 -3.02 30.78
CA ASP A 425 -14.03 -3.79 30.51
C ASP A 425 -14.41 -3.78 29.02
N CYS A 426 -13.85 -2.83 28.27
CA CYS A 426 -14.08 -2.60 26.85
C CYS A 426 -12.98 -3.16 25.94
N LEU A 427 -11.91 -3.74 26.49
CA LEU A 427 -10.87 -4.35 25.67
C LEU A 427 -11.35 -5.66 24.99
N PRO A 428 -10.89 -5.96 23.77
CA PRO A 428 -11.15 -7.25 23.14
C PRO A 428 -10.49 -8.38 23.94
N VAL A 429 -11.18 -9.51 24.05
CA VAL A 429 -10.74 -10.66 24.87
C VAL A 429 -9.41 -11.25 24.39
N GLY A 430 -9.16 -11.22 23.08
CA GLY A 430 -7.95 -11.75 22.44
C GLY A 430 -6.81 -10.75 22.26
N LEU A 431 -6.91 -9.55 22.86
CA LEU A 431 -5.91 -8.50 22.64
C LEU A 431 -4.57 -8.88 23.29
N GLU A 432 -3.51 -8.93 22.48
CA GLU A 432 -2.16 -9.34 22.90
C GLU A 432 -1.21 -8.14 23.05
N TYR A 433 -1.44 -7.06 22.31
CA TYR A 433 -0.60 -5.87 22.27
C TYR A 433 -1.46 -4.61 22.29
N LEU A 434 -1.13 -3.68 23.18
CA LEU A 434 -1.73 -2.35 23.25
C LEU A 434 -0.65 -1.26 23.27
N CYS A 435 -0.73 -0.29 22.37
CA CYS A 435 0.08 0.91 22.37
C CYS A 435 -0.82 2.15 22.49
N VAL A 436 -0.53 2.98 23.48
CA VAL A 436 -1.25 4.23 23.74
C VAL A 436 -0.35 5.41 23.37
N ARG A 437 -0.73 6.22 22.39
CA ARG A 437 0.01 7.43 21.99
C ARG A 437 -0.59 8.66 22.64
N GLY A 438 0.22 9.70 22.83
CA GLY A 438 -0.19 10.99 23.39
C GLY A 438 -0.56 10.98 24.88
N TYR A 439 -0.42 9.84 25.59
CA TYR A 439 -0.66 9.81 27.03
C TYR A 439 0.55 10.31 27.82
N GLN A 440 0.32 11.30 28.69
CA GLN A 440 1.29 11.82 29.64
C GLN A 440 0.68 11.88 31.04
N LYS A 441 1.33 11.19 31.99
CA LYS A 441 0.84 11.08 33.37
C LYS A 441 0.77 12.45 34.06
N GLY A 442 -0.34 12.75 34.71
CA GLY A 442 -0.59 13.99 35.44
C GLY A 442 -1.20 15.13 34.63
N GLU A 443 -1.40 14.97 33.31
CA GLU A 443 -2.04 15.99 32.47
C GLU A 443 -3.56 15.91 32.50
N ASN A 444 -4.11 14.70 32.66
CA ASN A 444 -5.55 14.47 32.71
C ASN A 444 -5.86 13.37 33.72
N GLU A 445 -6.56 13.73 34.80
CA GLU A 445 -6.90 12.80 35.90
C GLU A 445 -7.74 11.61 35.43
N GLU A 446 -8.65 11.81 34.46
CA GLU A 446 -9.45 10.72 33.91
C GLU A 446 -8.61 9.75 33.08
N HIS A 447 -7.68 10.27 32.27
CA HIS A 447 -6.74 9.41 31.54
C HIS A 447 -5.87 8.61 32.52
N ASP A 448 -5.38 9.25 33.58
CA ASP A 448 -4.59 8.60 34.63
C ASP A 448 -5.38 7.48 35.33
N GLU A 449 -6.64 7.72 35.70
CA GLU A 449 -7.52 6.70 36.28
C GLU A 449 -7.65 5.47 35.35
N GLN A 450 -7.87 5.70 34.05
CA GLN A 450 -8.01 4.64 33.05
C GLN A 450 -6.70 3.88 32.82
N MET A 451 -5.57 4.59 32.74
CA MET A 451 -4.25 3.98 32.51
C MET A 451 -3.75 3.22 33.74
N ASP A 452 -3.97 3.73 34.95
CA ASP A 452 -3.62 3.03 36.19
C ASP A 452 -4.46 1.75 36.32
N ALA A 453 -5.76 1.78 36.01
CA ALA A 453 -6.62 0.59 35.97
C ALA A 453 -6.13 -0.44 34.92
N LEU A 454 -5.76 0.02 33.72
CA LEU A 454 -5.17 -0.82 32.67
C LEU A 454 -3.89 -1.51 33.15
N MET A 455 -2.98 -0.79 33.82
CA MET A 455 -1.73 -1.36 34.30
C MET A 455 -1.93 -2.36 35.44
N VAL A 456 -2.93 -2.15 36.30
CA VAL A 456 -3.33 -3.15 37.30
C VAL A 456 -3.86 -4.42 36.63
N PHE A 457 -4.72 -4.28 35.63
CA PHE A 457 -5.27 -5.40 34.84
C PHE A 457 -4.21 -6.16 34.02
N TYR A 458 -3.21 -5.45 33.51
CA TYR A 458 -2.07 -6.07 32.83
C TYR A 458 -1.20 -6.87 33.81
N LYS A 459 -0.84 -6.28 34.96
CA LYS A 459 0.01 -6.90 35.98
C LYS A 459 -0.64 -8.05 36.73
N SER A 460 -1.98 -8.12 36.79
CA SER A 460 -2.69 -9.24 37.42
C SER A 460 -2.53 -10.56 36.66
N GLY A 461 -2.12 -10.51 35.38
CA GLY A 461 -2.02 -11.70 34.51
C GLY A 461 -3.37 -12.31 34.12
N THR A 462 -4.49 -11.61 34.37
CA THR A 462 -5.84 -12.08 34.01
C THR A 462 -6.21 -11.79 32.56
N SER A 463 -5.42 -10.99 31.85
CA SER A 463 -5.62 -10.61 30.45
C SER A 463 -4.74 -11.44 29.51
N GLN A 464 -5.04 -11.41 28.20
CA GLN A 464 -4.15 -11.95 27.16
C GLN A 464 -3.06 -10.96 26.71
N LEU A 465 -3.04 -9.75 27.29
CA LEU A 465 -2.06 -8.73 26.96
C LEU A 465 -0.66 -9.21 27.35
N LYS A 466 0.23 -9.26 26.36
CA LYS A 466 1.64 -9.61 26.51
C LYS A 466 2.53 -8.38 26.59
N GLU A 467 2.08 -7.27 26.00
CA GLU A 467 2.84 -6.04 25.91
C GLU A 467 1.91 -4.82 25.91
N VAL A 468 2.25 -3.83 26.76
CA VAL A 468 1.61 -2.52 26.81
C VAL A 468 2.69 -1.45 26.65
N LYS A 469 2.50 -0.52 25.71
CA LYS A 469 3.40 0.62 25.45
C LYS A 469 2.66 1.94 25.59
N GLY A 470 3.43 3.00 25.87
CA GLY A 470 2.89 4.36 25.94
C GLY A 470 2.40 4.81 27.31
N VAL A 471 2.31 3.90 28.28
CA VAL A 471 1.86 4.24 29.65
C VAL A 471 3.03 4.65 30.55
N ASP A 472 4.09 3.84 30.61
CA ASP A 472 5.28 4.14 31.43
C ASP A 472 6.24 5.14 30.75
N LYS A 473 6.24 5.16 29.41
CA LYS A 473 7.06 6.04 28.58
C LYS A 473 6.17 6.67 27.54
N VAL A 474 6.18 7.99 27.48
CA VAL A 474 5.41 8.77 26.51
C VAL A 474 5.84 8.36 25.09
N ILE A 475 4.85 8.05 24.27
CA ILE A 475 4.99 7.92 22.82
C ILE A 475 4.13 9.06 22.26
N HIS A 476 4.77 10.05 21.66
CA HIS A 476 4.06 11.18 21.06
C HIS A 476 3.21 10.71 19.88
N ASN A 477 2.10 11.41 19.63
CA ASN A 477 1.36 11.25 18.38
C ASN A 477 2.26 11.72 17.22
N ALA A 478 2.02 11.19 16.03
CA ALA A 478 2.58 11.80 14.82
C ALA A 478 1.97 13.18 14.62
N GLU A 479 2.77 14.13 14.14
CA GLU A 479 2.36 15.50 13.90
C GLU A 479 2.74 15.92 12.47
N THR A 480 1.89 16.71 11.83
CA THR A 480 2.21 17.36 10.56
C THR A 480 3.33 18.39 10.79
N VAL A 481 4.32 18.42 9.90
CA VAL A 481 5.50 19.29 10.07
C VAL A 481 5.10 20.74 9.83
N GLN A 482 5.08 21.52 10.90
CA GLN A 482 4.90 22.97 10.83
C GLN A 482 6.21 23.66 10.42
N TYR A 483 6.12 24.66 9.55
CA TYR A 483 7.27 25.43 9.05
C TYR A 483 8.40 24.51 8.53
N PRO A 484 8.16 23.73 7.46
CA PRO A 484 9.10 22.71 7.00
C PRO A 484 10.47 23.26 6.56
N ASP A 485 10.55 24.56 6.24
CA ASP A 485 11.82 25.25 5.98
C ASP A 485 12.73 25.33 7.21
N ASP A 486 12.15 25.54 8.39
CA ASP A 486 12.88 25.69 9.64
C ASP A 486 13.13 24.32 10.31
N ASN A 487 12.35 23.30 9.95
CA ASN A 487 12.36 21.98 10.57
C ASN A 487 12.63 20.81 9.60
N PRO A 488 13.70 20.85 8.78
CA PRO A 488 13.95 19.82 7.77
C PRO A 488 14.26 18.44 8.37
N HIS A 489 14.69 18.37 9.63
CA HIS A 489 14.99 17.14 10.35
C HIS A 489 13.74 16.35 10.77
N LEU A 490 12.55 16.95 10.69
CA LEU A 490 11.26 16.30 10.94
C LEU A 490 10.64 15.71 9.67
N LEU A 491 11.20 16.02 8.50
CA LEU A 491 10.68 15.53 7.22
C LEU A 491 11.11 14.09 6.99
N TRP A 492 10.12 13.22 6.87
CA TRP A 492 10.30 11.84 6.46
C TRP A 492 10.62 11.77 4.97
N SER A 493 11.48 10.84 4.54
CA SER A 493 11.81 10.71 3.12
C SER A 493 11.73 9.27 2.61
N LEU A 494 11.38 9.13 1.33
CA LEU A 494 11.39 7.84 0.63
C LEU A 494 12.78 7.17 0.60
N SER A 495 13.85 7.91 0.90
CA SER A 495 15.22 7.37 1.04
C SER A 495 15.33 6.35 2.17
N GLU A 496 14.51 6.48 3.23
CA GLU A 496 14.44 5.49 4.31
C GLU A 496 13.89 4.14 3.82
N MET A 497 13.13 4.14 2.74
CA MET A 497 12.61 2.94 2.06
C MET A 497 13.53 2.45 0.94
N GLY A 498 14.66 3.13 0.72
CA GLY A 498 15.65 2.79 -0.31
C GLY A 498 15.32 3.36 -1.69
N TYR A 499 14.42 4.34 -1.79
CA TYR A 499 14.16 5.09 -3.03
C TYR A 499 14.86 6.44 -2.93
N GLU A 500 15.65 6.81 -3.93
CA GLU A 500 16.33 8.11 -3.93
C GLU A 500 15.30 9.24 -3.78
N SER A 501 15.52 10.10 -2.77
CA SER A 501 14.84 11.39 -2.65
C SER A 501 15.35 12.29 -3.77
N ASP A 502 14.47 13.06 -4.38
CA ASP A 502 14.87 14.11 -5.32
C ASP A 502 15.80 15.15 -4.68
#